data_AF-A0AAD3UDT0-F1
#
_entry.id   AF-A0AAD3UDT0-F1
#
_cell.length_a   1.000
_cell.length_b   1.000
_cell.length_c   1.000
_cell.angle_alpha   90.00
_cell.angle_beta   90.00
_cell.angle_gamma   90.00
#
_symmetry.space_group_name_H-M   'P 1'
#
loop_
_entity.id
_entity.type
_entity.pdbx_description
1 polymer ?
#
loop_
_entity_poly.entity_id
_entity_poly.type
_entity_poly.pdbx_seq_one_letter_code
_entity_poly.pdbx_strand_id
1 'polypeptide(L)'
;MKRITPLLLLLATLPAAAGPVIVNQGMSSVDTFALRDKLAREHEWQEWLRFQQAIKWLEVLPVNCELMSDQDGSYRCGGDYYRSYRQDGRDIYIQGDPAGVTPGQRPQQPIKKAP
;
A
#
# COMPACT_ATOMS: atom_id res chain seq x y z
N MET A 1 34.90 53.31 43.48
CA MET A 1 35.41 53.22 42.08
C MET A 1 35.72 51.75 41.79
N LYS A 2 35.04 51.17 40.80
CA LYS A 2 35.09 49.75 40.38
C LYS A 2 36.54 49.29 40.14
N ARG A 3 37.04 48.35 40.96
CA ARG A 3 38.32 47.63 40.75
C ARG A 3 38.09 46.13 40.52
N ILE A 4 37.16 45.77 39.65
CA ILE A 4 36.93 44.36 39.25
C ILE A 4 37.25 44.16 37.75
N THR A 5 37.74 45.20 37.08
CA THR A 5 38.17 45.16 35.68
C THR A 5 39.30 44.16 35.35
N PRO A 6 40.25 43.77 36.24
CA PRO A 6 41.31 42.85 35.81
C PRO A 6 40.86 41.38 35.79
N LEU A 7 39.88 40.98 36.60
CA LEU A 7 39.42 39.58 36.65
C LEU A 7 38.64 39.20 35.38
N LEU A 8 37.84 40.13 34.86
CA LEU A 8 37.03 39.91 33.65
C LEU A 8 37.90 39.85 32.38
N LEU A 9 39.05 40.52 32.39
CA LEU A 9 40.06 40.46 31.32
C LEU A 9 40.80 39.11 31.29
N LEU A 10 41.01 38.48 32.45
CA LEU A 10 41.70 37.19 32.56
C LEU A 10 40.85 36.02 32.02
N LEU A 11 39.52 36.12 32.09
CA LEU A 11 38.60 35.13 31.53
C LEU A 11 38.49 35.20 29.99
N ALA A 12 38.90 36.30 29.37
CA ALA A 12 38.86 36.47 27.92
C ALA A 12 40.05 35.82 27.19
N THR A 13 41.08 35.37 27.91
CA THR A 13 42.27 34.74 27.32
C THR A 13 42.19 33.22 27.20
N LEU A 14 41.06 32.61 27.57
CA LEU A 14 40.81 31.20 27.33
C LEU A 14 40.68 30.97 25.82
N PRO A 15 41.52 30.12 25.19
CA PRO A 15 41.39 29.83 23.77
C PRO A 15 40.04 29.15 23.53
N ALA A 16 39.16 29.79 22.77
CA ALA A 16 37.92 29.19 22.31
C ALA A 16 38.28 28.08 21.31
N ALA A 17 38.31 26.83 21.79
CA ALA A 17 38.49 25.68 20.93
C ALA A 17 37.20 25.51 20.11
N ALA A 18 37.19 26.02 18.88
CA ALA A 18 36.13 25.70 17.93
C ALA A 18 36.21 24.19 17.67
N GLY A 19 35.16 23.46 18.05
CA GLY A 19 35.05 22.04 17.75
C GLY A 19 35.21 21.79 16.25
N PRO A 20 35.70 20.60 15.85
CA PRO A 20 35.96 20.31 14.45
C PRO A 20 34.68 20.50 13.62
N VAL A 21 34.77 21.32 12.57
CA VAL A 21 33.71 21.45 11.57
C VAL A 21 33.77 20.19 10.71
N ILE A 22 32.86 19.23 10.99
CA ILE A 22 32.70 18.04 10.16
C ILE A 22 32.02 18.47 8.86
N VAL A 23 32.81 18.76 7.84
CA VAL A 23 32.34 18.80 6.46
C VAL A 23 32.16 17.35 6.01
N ASN A 24 30.92 16.86 6.05
CA ASN A 24 30.58 15.64 5.33
C ASN A 24 30.78 15.94 3.85
N GLN A 25 31.83 15.36 3.25
CA GLN A 25 31.91 15.25 1.80
C GLN A 25 30.73 14.37 1.39
N GLY A 26 29.60 15.00 1.06
CA GLY A 26 28.45 14.31 0.53
C GLY A 26 28.80 13.79 -0.85
N MET A 27 29.46 12.64 -0.93
CA MET A 27 29.73 11.87 -2.15
C MET A 27 30.51 10.61 -1.79
N SER A 28 29.85 9.66 -1.13
CA SER A 28 29.98 8.29 -1.62
C SER A 28 28.83 8.13 -2.60
N SER A 29 29.15 8.07 -3.89
CA SER A 29 28.20 7.77 -4.97
C SER A 29 27.28 6.64 -4.52
N VAL A 30 26.03 6.96 -4.20
CA VAL A 30 25.02 5.92 -4.01
C VAL A 30 25.02 5.16 -5.32
N ASP A 31 25.38 3.88 -5.25
CA ASP A 31 25.37 3.00 -6.40
C ASP A 31 23.94 2.97 -6.93
N THR A 32 23.70 3.78 -7.97
CA THR A 32 22.37 4.05 -8.52
C THR A 32 21.75 2.75 -9.04
N PHE A 33 22.57 1.78 -9.44
CA PHE A 33 22.12 0.46 -9.84
C PHE A 33 21.65 -0.37 -8.65
N ALA A 34 22.38 -0.35 -7.53
CA ALA A 34 21.97 -1.02 -6.30
C ALA A 34 20.71 -0.39 -5.68
N LEU A 35 20.56 0.93 -5.79
CA LEU A 35 19.34 1.64 -5.36
C LEU A 35 18.15 1.29 -6.26
N ARG A 36 18.33 1.26 -7.58
CA ARG A 36 17.29 0.87 -8.54
C ARG A 36 16.82 -0.55 -8.29
N ASP A 37 17.73 -1.49 -8.03
CA ASP A 37 17.38 -2.89 -7.80
C ASP A 37 16.53 -3.06 -6.53
N LYS A 38 16.85 -2.31 -5.46
CA LYS A 38 16.03 -2.26 -4.25
C LYS A 38 14.64 -1.68 -4.52
N LEU A 39 14.57 -0.55 -5.22
CA LEU A 39 13.29 0.10 -5.57
C LEU A 39 12.43 -0.77 -6.48
N ALA A 40 13.03 -1.49 -7.44
CA ALA A 40 12.32 -2.41 -8.32
C ALA A 40 11.67 -3.55 -7.52
N ARG A 41 12.42 -4.18 -6.60
CA ARG A 41 11.91 -5.24 -5.73
C ARG A 41 10.78 -4.76 -4.79
N GLU A 42 10.92 -3.54 -4.25
CA GLU A 42 9.87 -2.93 -3.43
C GLU A 42 8.60 -2.61 -4.25
N HIS A 43 8.77 -2.14 -5.49
CA HIS A 43 7.65 -1.89 -6.40
C HIS A 43 6.91 -3.19 -6.74
N GLU A 44 7.63 -4.23 -7.17
CA GLU A 44 7.04 -5.54 -7.48
C GLU A 44 6.28 -6.10 -6.27
N TRP A 45 6.84 -5.94 -5.06
CA TRP A 45 6.15 -6.32 -3.84
C TRP A 45 4.87 -5.50 -3.59
N GLN A 46 4.90 -4.19 -3.80
CA GLN A 46 3.72 -3.33 -3.68
C GLN A 46 2.64 -3.68 -4.72
N GLU A 47 3.03 -3.96 -5.95
CA GLU A 47 2.12 -4.44 -6.99
C GLU A 47 1.56 -5.81 -6.62
N TRP A 48 2.38 -6.73 -6.14
CA TRP A 48 1.94 -8.03 -5.65
C TRP A 48 0.93 -7.90 -4.50
N LEU A 49 1.15 -6.98 -3.54
CA LEU A 49 0.20 -6.70 -2.47
C LEU A 49 -1.15 -6.20 -3.00
N ARG A 50 -1.18 -5.44 -4.10
CA ARG A 50 -2.46 -5.08 -4.76
C ARG A 50 -3.20 -6.31 -5.31
N PHE A 51 -2.48 -7.37 -5.67
CA PHE A 51 -3.07 -8.62 -6.16
C PHE A 51 -3.51 -9.57 -5.04
N GLN A 52 -3.14 -9.32 -3.77
CA GLN A 52 -3.50 -10.17 -2.62
C GLN A 52 -4.92 -9.96 -2.09
N GLN A 53 -5.78 -9.20 -2.76
CA GLN A 53 -7.22 -9.13 -2.44
C GLN A 53 -7.85 -10.51 -2.75
N ALA A 54 -7.71 -11.43 -1.80
CA ALA A 54 -8.10 -12.82 -1.96
C ALA A 54 -9.59 -12.92 -2.30
N ILE A 55 -9.90 -13.37 -3.51
CA ILE A 55 -11.26 -13.73 -3.90
C ILE A 55 -11.63 -14.97 -3.09
N LYS A 56 -12.63 -14.85 -2.21
CA LYS A 56 -13.14 -15.96 -1.43
C LYS A 56 -14.22 -16.68 -2.23
N TRP A 57 -14.00 -17.96 -2.52
CA TRP A 57 -14.93 -18.84 -3.24
C TRP A 57 -15.60 -19.76 -2.23
N LEU A 58 -16.93 -19.81 -2.25
CA LEU A 58 -17.70 -20.73 -1.45
C LEU A 58 -18.56 -21.60 -2.37
N GLU A 59 -18.59 -22.90 -2.13
CA GLU A 59 -19.53 -23.79 -2.83
C GLU A 59 -20.94 -23.71 -2.21
N VAL A 60 -21.03 -23.33 -0.94
CA VAL A 60 -22.28 -23.22 -0.19
C VAL A 60 -22.31 -21.90 0.57
N LEU A 61 -23.47 -21.24 0.56
CA LEU A 61 -23.68 -20.03 1.34
C LEU A 61 -23.78 -20.35 2.85
N PRO A 62 -23.28 -19.46 3.71
CA PRO A 62 -23.54 -19.53 5.15
C PRO A 62 -25.04 -19.55 5.49
N VAL A 63 -25.37 -19.99 6.71
CA VAL A 63 -26.75 -19.92 7.20
C VAL A 63 -27.19 -18.45 7.40
N ASN A 64 -28.47 -18.15 7.16
CA ASN A 64 -29.07 -16.81 7.26
C ASN A 64 -28.59 -15.78 6.21
N CYS A 65 -28.48 -16.18 4.95
CA CYS A 65 -28.26 -15.27 3.84
C CYS A 65 -29.58 -14.77 3.24
N GLU A 66 -29.66 -13.49 2.93
CA GLU A 66 -30.81 -12.85 2.28
C GLU A 66 -30.53 -12.65 0.78
N LEU A 67 -31.47 -13.03 -0.08
CA LEU A 67 -31.41 -12.73 -1.50
C LEU A 67 -31.70 -11.24 -1.71
N MET A 68 -30.75 -10.51 -2.31
CA MET A 68 -30.89 -9.07 -2.58
C MET A 68 -31.44 -8.75 -3.97
N SER A 69 -31.03 -9.54 -4.98
CA SER A 69 -31.50 -9.38 -6.35
C SER A 69 -31.57 -10.75 -7.03
N ASP A 70 -32.76 -11.07 -7.53
CA ASP A 70 -33.06 -12.29 -8.27
C ASP A 70 -32.40 -12.28 -9.66
N GLN A 71 -32.29 -11.11 -10.30
CA GLN A 71 -31.69 -10.96 -11.64
C GLN A 71 -30.18 -11.21 -11.62
N ASP A 72 -29.51 -10.79 -10.54
CA ASP A 72 -28.05 -10.87 -10.40
C ASP A 72 -27.59 -12.06 -9.55
N GLY A 73 -28.50 -12.80 -8.92
CA GLY A 73 -28.18 -13.89 -8.00
C GLY A 73 -27.32 -13.43 -6.82
N SER A 74 -27.63 -12.25 -6.27
CA SER A 74 -26.83 -11.62 -5.20
C SER A 74 -27.41 -11.91 -3.81
N TYR A 75 -26.54 -12.28 -2.88
CA TYR A 75 -26.86 -12.67 -1.52
C TYR A 75 -26.09 -11.83 -0.51
N ARG A 76 -26.72 -11.52 0.62
CA ARG A 76 -26.08 -10.84 1.75
C ARG A 76 -26.10 -11.73 2.98
N CYS A 77 -24.92 -11.98 3.55
CA CYS A 77 -24.75 -12.86 4.70
C CYS A 77 -23.95 -12.15 5.79
N GLY A 78 -24.58 -11.79 6.92
CA GLY A 78 -23.88 -11.27 8.11
C GLY A 78 -23.01 -10.02 7.92
N GLY A 79 -23.09 -9.33 6.77
CA GLY A 79 -22.25 -8.17 6.41
C GLY A 79 -21.47 -8.36 5.11
N ASP A 80 -21.29 -9.61 4.67
CA ASP A 80 -20.63 -9.95 3.41
C ASP A 80 -21.63 -10.06 2.26
N TYR A 81 -21.19 -9.74 1.04
CA TYR A 81 -21.98 -9.86 -0.18
C TYR A 81 -21.40 -10.95 -1.07
N TYR A 82 -22.26 -11.81 -1.58
CA TYR A 82 -21.93 -12.93 -2.43
C TYR A 82 -22.73 -12.88 -3.72
N ARG A 83 -22.11 -13.29 -4.83
CA ARG A 83 -22.79 -13.46 -6.12
C ARG A 83 -22.67 -14.91 -6.57
N SER A 84 -23.80 -15.51 -6.97
CA SER A 84 -23.81 -16.87 -7.50
C SER A 84 -23.31 -16.89 -8.95
N TYR A 85 -22.39 -17.80 -9.25
CA TYR A 85 -21.94 -18.13 -10.60
C TYR A 85 -22.13 -19.63 -10.84
N ARG A 86 -22.51 -20.01 -12.06
CA ARG A 86 -22.62 -21.41 -12.46
C ARG A 86 -21.37 -21.77 -13.26
N GLN A 87 -20.52 -22.62 -12.69
CA GLN A 87 -19.33 -23.11 -13.38
C GLN A 87 -19.36 -24.64 -13.38
N ASP A 88 -19.21 -25.25 -14.56
CA ASP A 88 -19.20 -26.71 -14.74
C ASP A 88 -20.41 -27.44 -14.11
N GLY A 89 -21.57 -26.78 -14.13
CA GLY A 89 -22.83 -27.31 -13.57
C GLY A 89 -22.97 -27.19 -12.05
N ARG A 90 -21.98 -26.60 -11.36
CA ARG A 90 -22.00 -26.31 -9.92
C ARG A 90 -22.26 -24.83 -9.66
N ASP A 91 -23.01 -24.53 -8.60
CA ASP A 91 -23.14 -23.16 -8.09
C ASP A 91 -21.96 -22.83 -7.18
N ILE A 92 -21.30 -21.72 -7.48
CA ILE A 92 -20.21 -21.16 -6.69
C ILE A 92 -20.58 -19.72 -6.31
N TYR A 93 -20.21 -19.32 -5.10
CA TYR A 93 -20.54 -18.02 -4.54
C TYR A 93 -19.24 -17.26 -4.31
N ILE A 94 -19.10 -16.13 -4.99
CA ILE A 94 -17.90 -15.30 -4.94
C ILE A 94 -18.20 -14.07 -4.10
N GLN A 95 -17.35 -13.79 -3.11
CA GLN A 95 -17.45 -12.60 -2.29
C GLN A 95 -17.09 -11.35 -3.11
N GLY A 96 -17.93 -10.31 -3.06
CA GLY A 96 -17.75 -9.07 -3.80
C GLY A 96 -18.29 -7.84 -3.06
N ASP A 97 -18.29 -6.69 -3.75
CA ASP A 97 -18.85 -5.44 -3.25
C ASP A 97 -20.38 -5.38 -3.55
N PRO A 98 -21.21 -4.81 -2.65
CA PRO A 98 -22.63 -4.57 -2.90
C PRO A 98 -22.94 -3.80 -4.20
N ALA A 99 -22.01 -2.97 -4.67
CA ALA A 99 -22.16 -2.23 -5.94
C ALA A 99 -21.98 -3.12 -7.19
N GLY A 100 -21.78 -4.43 -7.03
CA GLY A 100 -21.60 -5.37 -8.14
C GLY A 100 -20.24 -5.26 -8.85
N VAL A 101 -19.34 -4.43 -8.34
CA VAL A 101 -17.95 -4.35 -8.78
C VAL A 101 -17.13 -5.40 -8.05
N THR A 102 -16.96 -6.57 -8.66
CA THR A 102 -15.89 -7.48 -8.26
C THR A 102 -14.56 -6.76 -8.51
N PRO A 103 -13.68 -6.60 -7.50
CA PRO A 103 -12.37 -5.98 -7.70
C PRO A 103 -11.59 -6.79 -8.75
N GLY A 104 -11.48 -6.27 -9.97
CA GLY A 104 -10.83 -6.94 -11.11
C GLY A 104 -11.66 -7.00 -12.39
N GLN A 105 -12.98 -6.84 -12.32
CA GLN A 105 -13.84 -6.87 -13.51
C GLN A 105 -13.97 -5.46 -14.10
N ARG A 106 -13.03 -5.08 -15.00
CA ARG A 106 -13.18 -3.85 -15.80
C ARG A 106 -14.45 -3.95 -16.66
N PRO A 107 -15.21 -2.85 -16.87
CA PRO A 107 -16.34 -2.85 -17.78
C PRO A 107 -15.88 -3.33 -19.17
N GLN A 108 -16.40 -4.46 -19.63
CA GLN A 108 -16.05 -5.01 -20.94
C GLN A 108 -16.56 -4.06 -22.03
N GLN A 109 -15.66 -3.31 -22.66
CA GLN A 109 -16.00 -2.65 -23.91
C GLN A 109 -16.03 -3.70 -25.04
N PRO A 110 -17.05 -3.69 -25.92
CA PRO A 110 -17.21 -4.71 -26.94
C PRO A 110 -16.14 -4.54 -28.03
N ILE A 111 -15.18 -5.47 -28.07
CA ILE A 111 -14.13 -5.50 -29.11
C ILE A 111 -14.75 -6.04 -30.40
N LYS A 112 -14.92 -5.17 -31.40
CA LYS A 112 -15.36 -5.55 -32.75
C LYS A 112 -14.33 -6.50 -33.38
N LYS A 113 -14.76 -7.70 -33.77
CA LYS A 113 -13.95 -8.69 -34.50
C LYS A 113 -13.79 -8.21 -35.94
N ALA A 114 -12.55 -8.08 -36.41
CA ALA A 114 -12.23 -7.82 -37.81
C ALA A 114 -11.76 -9.13 -38.48
N PRO A 115 -11.94 -9.24 -39.82
CA PRO A 115 -12.21 -10.48 -40.55
C PRO A 115 -11.01 -11.39 -40.79
#